data_AF-A0A6F9CUU6-F1
#
_entry.id   AF-A0A6F9CUU6-F1
#
_cell.length_a   1.000
_cell.length_b   1.000
_cell.length_c   1.000
_cell.angle_alpha   90.00
_cell.angle_beta   90.00
_cell.angle_gamma   90.00
#
_symmetry.space_group_name_H-M   'P 1'
#
loop_
_entity.id
_entity.type
_entity.pdbx_description
1 polymer ?
#
loop_
_entity_poly.entity_id
_entity_poly.type
_entity_poly.pdbx_seq_one_letter_code
_entity_poly.pdbx_strand_id
1 'polypeptide(L)'
;MGRDGVRRKDWHDYEAIRRDAARSGNGEQGKPFPLTDADRVDQAYRENGFNIYVSDRISLNRSVADIRHPNCKQKLYAEKLPNTSIIIPFHNEGWSSLLRTVHSVLNRSPPELIAEVILVDDFSDK
;
A
#
# COMPACT_ATOMS: atom_id res chain seq x y z
N MET A 1 2.55 -21.25 23.71
CA MET A 1 1.59 -21.97 22.86
C MET A 1 0.22 -21.34 23.04
N GLY A 2 -0.57 -21.16 21.97
CA GLY A 2 -1.96 -20.71 22.10
C GLY A 2 -2.85 -21.79 22.74
N ARG A 3 -4.08 -21.42 23.13
CA ARG A 3 -5.06 -22.35 23.73
C ARG A 3 -5.36 -23.57 22.85
N ASP A 4 -5.13 -23.45 21.55
CA ASP A 4 -5.39 -24.48 20.53
C ASP A 4 -4.11 -25.29 20.15
N GLY A 5 -3.02 -25.16 20.93
CA GLY A 5 -1.73 -25.80 20.62
C GLY A 5 -0.93 -25.13 19.49
N VAL A 6 -1.53 -24.20 18.75
CA VAL A 6 -0.88 -23.47 17.65
C VAL A 6 0.18 -22.49 18.18
N ARG A 7 1.39 -22.54 17.60
CA ARG A 7 2.42 -21.51 17.84
C ARG A 7 1.98 -20.18 17.22
N ARG A 8 2.08 -19.11 18.00
CA ARG A 8 1.65 -17.76 17.61
C ARG A 8 2.89 -16.89 17.39
N LYS A 9 2.86 -16.05 16.36
CA LYS A 9 3.90 -15.08 15.99
C LYS A 9 3.33 -13.66 16.00
N ASP A 10 4.13 -12.72 16.47
CA ASP A 10 3.89 -11.30 16.21
C ASP A 10 4.40 -10.98 14.80
N TRP A 11 3.49 -10.56 13.93
CA TRP A 11 3.80 -10.27 12.52
C TRP A 11 4.03 -8.77 12.28
N HIS A 12 4.00 -7.93 13.32
CA HIS A 12 4.34 -6.52 13.18
C HIS A 12 5.83 -6.33 12.93
N ASP A 13 6.19 -5.71 11.79
CA ASP A 13 7.54 -5.23 11.53
C ASP A 13 7.73 -3.85 12.18
N TYR A 14 8.21 -3.85 13.42
CA TYR A 14 8.42 -2.61 14.18
C TYR A 14 9.51 -1.71 13.60
N GLU A 15 10.50 -2.26 12.88
CA GLU A 15 11.51 -1.44 12.21
C GLU A 15 10.96 -0.75 10.97
N ALA A 16 10.15 -1.44 10.17
CA ALA A 16 9.41 -0.81 9.07
C ALA A 16 8.47 0.28 9.59
N ILE A 17 7.71 0.01 10.67
CA ILE A 17 6.82 1.01 11.29
C ILE A 17 7.63 2.24 11.75
N ARG A 18 8.78 2.04 12.41
CA ARG A 18 9.65 3.13 12.87
C ARG A 18 10.19 3.96 11.70
N ARG A 19 10.64 3.30 10.62
CA ARG A 19 11.12 3.96 9.40
C ARG A 19 10.00 4.74 8.72
N ASP A 20 8.81 4.15 8.57
CA ASP A 20 7.66 4.81 7.97
C ASP A 20 7.21 6.01 8.81
N ALA A 21 7.23 5.92 10.14
CA ALA A 21 6.92 7.05 11.03
C ALA A 21 7.91 8.23 10.88
N ALA A 22 9.17 7.94 10.54
CA ALA A 22 10.20 8.97 10.31
C ALA A 22 10.14 9.60 8.92
N ARG A 23 9.35 9.06 7.98
CA ARG A 23 9.23 9.62 6.62
C ARG A 23 8.54 10.98 6.62
N SER A 24 9.07 11.88 5.79
CA SER A 24 8.58 13.24 5.57
C SER A 24 8.52 13.55 4.07
N GLY A 25 7.61 14.45 3.69
CA GLY A 25 7.34 14.78 2.30
C GLY A 25 5.85 14.92 2.02
N ASN A 26 5.53 15.31 0.78
CA ASN A 26 4.15 15.47 0.35
C ASN A 26 3.43 14.11 0.33
N GLY A 27 2.27 14.03 0.98
CA GLY A 27 1.46 12.80 1.04
C GLY A 27 1.92 11.75 2.05
N GLU A 28 3.05 11.97 2.74
CA GLU A 28 3.53 11.10 3.81
C GLU A 28 2.60 11.15 5.04
N GLN A 29 2.57 10.06 5.79
CA GLN A 29 1.66 9.84 6.92
C GLN A 29 0.17 9.95 6.51
N GLY A 30 -0.15 9.81 5.22
CA GLY A 30 -1.51 10.00 4.70
C GLY A 30 -2.01 11.45 4.74
N LYS A 31 -1.12 12.44 4.94
CA LYS A 31 -1.50 13.86 4.96
C LYS A 31 -1.97 14.33 3.57
N PRO A 32 -2.89 15.31 3.49
CA PRO A 32 -3.29 15.88 2.22
C PRO A 32 -2.11 16.54 1.50
N PHE A 33 -2.08 16.44 0.17
CA PHE A 33 -1.11 17.13 -0.67
C PHE A 33 -1.44 18.63 -0.72
N PRO A 34 -0.45 19.55 -0.58
CA PRO A 34 -0.68 20.98 -0.70
C PRO A 34 -0.93 21.36 -2.16
N LEU A 35 -2.21 21.48 -2.54
CA LEU A 35 -2.63 21.77 -3.92
C LEU A 35 -2.23 23.18 -4.35
N THR A 36 -1.72 23.28 -5.57
CA THR A 36 -1.50 24.54 -6.30
C THR A 36 -2.55 24.70 -7.41
N ASP A 37 -2.63 25.87 -8.05
CA ASP A 37 -3.56 26.09 -9.17
C ASP A 37 -3.30 25.15 -10.35
N ALA A 38 -2.03 24.76 -10.55
CA ALA A 38 -1.62 23.77 -11.55
C ALA A 38 -2.20 22.37 -11.29
N ASP A 39 -2.63 22.08 -10.05
CA ASP A 39 -3.19 20.79 -9.64
C ASP A 39 -4.71 20.73 -9.75
N ARG A 40 -5.36 21.89 -9.90
CA ARG A 40 -6.82 22.03 -9.91
C ARG A 40 -7.42 21.99 -11.32
N VAL A 41 -6.60 21.67 -12.32
CA VAL A 41 -7.04 21.60 -13.71
C VAL A 41 -7.86 20.33 -13.95
N ASP A 42 -8.97 20.44 -14.69
CA ASP A 42 -9.83 19.30 -15.01
C ASP A 42 -9.08 18.16 -15.70
N GLN A 43 -8.05 18.50 -16.49
CA GLN A 43 -7.20 17.51 -17.18
C GLN A 43 -6.57 16.51 -16.21
N ALA A 44 -6.26 16.90 -14.98
CA ALA A 44 -5.70 16.01 -13.98
C ALA A 44 -6.62 14.84 -13.61
N TYR A 45 -7.93 14.95 -13.89
CA TYR A 45 -8.95 13.94 -13.55
C TYR A 45 -9.48 13.18 -14.77
N ARG A 46 -9.38 13.74 -15.99
CA ARG A 46 -10.03 13.20 -17.20
C ARG A 46 -9.64 11.76 -17.51
N GLU A 47 -8.39 11.41 -17.22
CA GLU A 47 -7.81 10.16 -17.67
C GLU A 47 -8.08 8.96 -16.77
N ASN A 48 -8.22 9.18 -15.45
CA ASN A 48 -8.30 8.10 -14.46
C ASN A 48 -9.43 8.29 -13.44
N GLY A 49 -10.19 9.40 -13.52
CA GLY A 49 -11.25 9.74 -12.55
C GLY A 49 -10.74 10.27 -11.20
N PHE A 50 -9.42 10.34 -11.01
CA PHE A 50 -8.74 10.93 -9.85
C PHE A 50 -7.55 11.81 -10.30
N ASN A 51 -7.03 12.64 -9.39
CA ASN A 51 -5.97 13.60 -9.70
C ASN A 51 -4.61 12.90 -9.92
N ILE A 52 -4.27 12.61 -11.17
CA ILE A 52 -3.02 11.92 -11.52
C ILE A 52 -1.79 12.79 -11.23
N TYR A 53 -1.89 14.11 -11.39
CA TYR A 53 -0.78 15.04 -11.13
C TYR A 53 -0.36 15.04 -9.66
N VAL A 54 -1.34 14.98 -8.76
CA VAL A 54 -1.08 14.83 -7.33
C VAL A 54 -0.49 13.46 -7.04
N SER A 55 -1.02 12.40 -7.66
CA SER A 55 -0.49 11.04 -7.51
C SER A 55 0.99 10.98 -7.89
N ASP A 56 1.39 11.56 -9.03
CA ASP A 56 2.77 11.53 -9.52
C ASP A 56 3.76 12.25 -8.60
N ARG A 57 3.29 13.25 -7.83
CA ARG A 57 4.12 14.01 -6.89
C ARG A 57 4.14 13.44 -5.47
N ILE A 58 3.35 12.40 -5.21
CA ILE A 58 3.38 11.65 -3.97
C ILE A 58 4.29 10.44 -4.18
N SER A 59 5.16 10.15 -3.21
CA SER A 59 6.07 9.01 -3.24
C SER A 59 5.34 7.67 -3.46
N LEU A 60 5.84 6.83 -4.37
CA LEU A 60 5.36 5.45 -4.57
C LEU A 60 5.48 4.62 -3.27
N ASN A 61 6.43 4.97 -2.41
CA ASN A 61 6.67 4.34 -1.12
C ASN A 61 6.17 5.19 0.07
N ARG A 62 5.16 6.05 -0.11
CA ARG A 62 4.68 6.91 0.99
C ARG A 62 4.29 6.10 2.22
N SER A 63 4.55 6.65 3.41
CA SER A 63 3.98 6.17 4.66
C SER A 63 2.50 6.54 4.76
N VAL A 64 1.78 5.75 5.55
CA VAL A 64 0.36 5.95 5.82
C VAL A 64 0.16 5.95 7.34
N ALA A 65 -0.74 6.78 7.84
CA ALA A 65 -1.08 6.79 9.27
C ALA A 65 -1.67 5.46 9.72
N ASP A 66 -1.24 4.96 10.88
CA ASP A 66 -1.83 3.79 11.52
C ASP A 66 -3.13 4.18 12.25
N ILE A 67 -4.26 4.03 11.57
CA ILE A 67 -5.61 4.30 12.09
C ILE A 67 -6.29 3.05 12.66
N ARG A 68 -5.57 1.92 12.81
CA ARG A 68 -6.14 0.67 13.32
C ARG A 68 -6.56 0.84 14.78
N HIS A 69 -7.53 0.03 15.22
CA HIS A 69 -7.93 -0.01 16.63
C HIS A 69 -6.72 -0.34 17.52
N PRO A 70 -6.53 0.28 18.70
CA PRO A 70 -5.35 0.05 19.55
C PRO A 70 -5.05 -1.42 19.85
N ASN A 71 -6.11 -2.23 20.06
CA ASN A 71 -5.99 -3.67 20.29
C ASN A 71 -5.37 -4.47 19.12
N CYS A 72 -5.37 -3.95 17.89
CA CYS A 72 -4.75 -4.61 16.73
C CYS A 72 -3.24 -4.79 16.91
N LYS A 73 -2.57 -3.86 17.59
CA LYS A 73 -1.11 -3.91 17.84
C LYS A 73 -0.69 -5.06 18.77
N GLN A 74 -1.63 -5.63 19.51
CA GLN A 74 -1.39 -6.73 20.44
C GLN A 74 -1.83 -8.09 19.87
N LYS A 75 -2.35 -8.12 18.63
CA LYS A 75 -2.84 -9.36 18.02
C LYS A 75 -1.67 -10.22 17.53
N LEU A 76 -1.75 -11.50 17.87
CA LEU A 76 -0.82 -12.53 17.41
C LEU A 76 -1.57 -13.53 16.51
N TYR A 77 -0.92 -13.93 15.43
CA TYR A 77 -1.48 -14.88 14.46
C TYR A 77 -0.71 -16.19 14.49
N ALA A 78 -1.19 -17.20 13.77
CA ALA A 78 -0.42 -18.45 13.63
C ALA A 78 0.96 -18.15 13.01
N GLU A 79 1.98 -18.85 13.50
CA GLU A 79 3.33 -18.75 12.94
C GLU A 79 3.40 -19.33 11.53
N LYS A 80 2.61 -20.39 11.27
CA LYS A 80 2.47 -20.99 9.95
C LYS A 80 1.14 -20.55 9.34
N LEU A 81 1.22 -19.76 8.29
CA LEU A 81 0.09 -19.33 7.48
C LEU A 81 0.25 -19.89 6.06
N PRO A 82 -0.85 -20.15 5.34
CA PRO A 82 -0.75 -20.45 3.91
C PRO A 82 -0.18 -19.24 3.16
N ASN A 83 0.55 -19.50 2.08
CA ASN A 83 0.96 -18.46 1.14
C ASN A 83 -0.25 -18.00 0.30
N THR A 84 -0.12 -16.85 -0.34
CA THR A 84 -1.17 -16.27 -1.19
C THR A 84 -0.60 -15.73 -2.49
N SER A 85 -1.32 -15.93 -3.60
CA SER A 85 -1.07 -15.23 -4.87
C SER A 85 -1.89 -13.95 -4.87
N ILE A 86 -1.25 -12.81 -5.14
CA ILE A 86 -1.90 -11.50 -5.16
C ILE A 86 -2.15 -11.12 -6.61
N ILE A 87 -3.42 -11.08 -7.01
CA ILE A 87 -3.84 -10.80 -8.38
C ILE A 87 -4.39 -9.37 -8.44
N ILE A 88 -3.82 -8.54 -9.31
CA ILE A 88 -4.20 -7.14 -9.51
C ILE A 88 -4.63 -6.98 -10.99
N PRO A 89 -5.92 -7.05 -11.30
CA PRO A 89 -6.41 -6.67 -12.62
C PRO A 89 -6.34 -5.15 -12.80
N PHE A 90 -5.93 -4.70 -13.97
CA PHE A 90 -5.90 -3.28 -14.32
C PHE A 90 -6.32 -3.06 -15.78
N HIS A 91 -6.98 -1.93 -16.04
CA HIS A 91 -7.32 -1.46 -17.38
C HIS A 91 -7.10 0.05 -17.41
N ASN A 92 -6.16 0.52 -18.22
CA ASN A 92 -5.84 1.96 -18.36
C ASN A 92 -5.55 2.70 -17.03
N GLU A 93 -5.07 1.98 -16.02
CA GLU A 93 -4.77 2.52 -14.69
C GLU A 93 -3.59 3.51 -14.75
N GLY A 94 -3.64 4.56 -13.92
CA GLY A 94 -2.55 5.51 -13.81
C GLY A 94 -1.23 4.84 -13.37
N TRP A 95 -0.12 5.16 -14.04
CA TRP A 95 1.18 4.53 -13.75
C TRP A 95 1.59 4.66 -12.28
N SER A 96 1.46 5.87 -11.71
CA SER A 96 1.83 6.12 -10.31
C SER A 96 0.88 5.48 -9.30
N SER A 97 -0.41 5.30 -9.62
CA SER A 97 -1.35 4.58 -8.73
C SER A 97 -1.08 3.07 -8.76
N LEU A 98 -0.93 2.48 -9.95
CA LEU A 98 -0.62 1.05 -10.11
C LEU A 98 0.69 0.67 -9.40
N LEU A 99 1.77 1.41 -9.67
CA LEU A 99 3.06 1.15 -9.02
C LEU A 99 2.99 1.31 -7.50
N ARG A 100 2.28 2.31 -6.99
CA ARG A 100 2.12 2.51 -5.54
C ARG A 100 1.37 1.34 -4.89
N THR A 101 0.40 0.75 -5.60
CA THR A 101 -0.27 -0.48 -5.15
C THR A 101 0.73 -1.62 -5.03
N VAL A 102 1.51 -1.90 -6.07
CA VAL A 102 2.53 -2.96 -6.06
C VAL A 102 3.58 -2.73 -4.98
N HIS A 103 4.11 -1.51 -4.87
CA HIS A 103 5.07 -1.13 -3.84
C HIS A 103 4.50 -1.29 -2.42
N SER A 104 3.21 -1.02 -2.22
CA SER A 104 2.57 -1.20 -0.90
C SER A 104 2.52 -2.68 -0.51
N VAL A 105 2.21 -3.55 -1.46
CA VAL A 105 2.22 -5.02 -1.27
C VAL A 105 3.63 -5.49 -0.93
N LEU A 106 4.61 -5.17 -1.76
CA LEU A 106 5.99 -5.65 -1.58
C LEU A 106 6.62 -5.18 -0.27
N ASN A 107 6.31 -3.96 0.17
CA ASN A 107 6.93 -3.39 1.38
C ASN A 107 6.20 -3.70 2.69
N ARG A 108 4.91 -4.08 2.63
CA ARG A 108 4.07 -4.24 3.84
C ARG A 108 3.49 -5.64 4.01
N SER A 109 3.80 -6.55 3.09
CA SER A 109 3.47 -7.97 3.21
C SER A 109 4.74 -8.77 3.51
N PRO A 110 4.73 -9.67 4.50
CA PRO A 110 5.86 -10.56 4.76
C PRO A 110 6.19 -11.40 3.51
N PRO A 111 7.43 -11.34 2.97
CA PRO A 111 7.78 -12.01 1.72
C PRO A 111 7.51 -13.51 1.74
N GLU A 112 7.66 -14.16 2.90
CA GLU A 112 7.41 -15.60 3.05
C GLU A 112 5.94 -16.01 2.89
N LEU A 113 5.01 -15.05 2.93
CA LEU A 113 3.57 -15.29 2.75
C LEU A 113 3.10 -14.99 1.32
N ILE A 114 3.93 -14.36 0.50
CA ILE A 114 3.60 -14.04 -0.89
C ILE A 114 4.15 -15.15 -1.78
N ALA A 115 3.27 -15.86 -2.47
CA ALA A 115 3.68 -16.80 -3.51
C ALA A 115 4.12 -16.07 -4.78
N GLU A 116 3.30 -15.12 -5.22
CA GLU A 116 3.50 -14.33 -6.44
C GLU A 116 2.60 -13.09 -6.44
N VAL A 117 2.98 -12.09 -7.25
CA VAL A 117 2.15 -10.92 -7.56
C VAL A 117 1.91 -10.91 -9.07
N ILE A 118 0.66 -11.09 -9.47
CA ILE A 118 0.25 -11.19 -10.87
C ILE A 118 -0.49 -9.91 -11.25
N LEU A 119 0.09 -9.15 -12.18
CA LEU A 119 -0.58 -8.01 -12.82
C LEU A 119 -1.31 -8.52 -14.05
N VAL A 120 -2.62 -8.34 -14.10
CA VAL A 120 -3.46 -8.81 -15.21
C VAL A 120 -3.96 -7.59 -15.98
N ASP A 121 -3.41 -7.40 -17.17
CA ASP A 121 -3.85 -6.36 -18.09
C ASP A 121 -5.15 -6.79 -18.78
N ASP A 122 -6.23 -6.06 -18.52
CA ASP A 122 -7.52 -6.25 -19.17
C ASP A 122 -7.61 -5.39 -20.43
N PHE A 123 -6.74 -5.69 -21.41
CA PHE A 123 -6.69 -5.05 -22.73
C PHE A 123 -6.63 -3.51 -22.66
N SER A 124 -5.66 -2.98 -21.91
CA SER A 124 -5.37 -1.55 -21.91
C SER A 124 -5.05 -1.04 -23.32
N ASP A 125 -5.55 0.14 -23.67
CA ASP A 125 -5.48 0.72 -25.02
C ASP A 125 -4.86 2.13 -25.04
N LYS A 126 -4.40 2.62 -23.89
CA LYS A 126 -3.57 3.83 -23.76
C LYS A 126 -2.14 3.66 -24.30
#